data_AF-K2EWR7-F1
#
_entry.id   AF-K2EWR7-F1
#
_cell.length_a   1.000
_cell.length_b   1.000
_cell.length_c   1.000
_cell.angle_alpha   90.00
_cell.angle_beta   90.00
_cell.angle_gamma   90.00
#
_symmetry.space_group_name_H-M   'P 1'
#
loop_
_entity.id
_entity.type
_entity.pdbx_description
1 polymer ?
#
loop_
_entity_poly.entity_id
_entity_poly.type
_entity_poly.pdbx_seq_one_letter_code
_entity_poly.pdbx_strand_id
1 'polypeptide(L)'
;MELTTLKEFQKIYPTGFDSISFDVVGYCVAKCKYCPSGNDLSHAGSFISEVKYAAILAKLKKYGFYTKSTGFHIYGLGEPSLHPKLNEILKITHKMGFTTNYSTNIIRVPKIDKEGLKAVKHVIISMPGFSQESYDKIHGFKFDLMIKNIKKLKKIFKNIPFDMSYHIYQFNLHEIEIAKKFCDENNIRFALNYAVMFDKNRCLDYVHNRIPYDELKNISKELLLSVLDNQIKIAPKNYCDFQERYLSINVDGDIRICNSYTKNYEKNILCGNILTDDIDKIIKLKFSHPKCKVCKAAGLSIGKIYDCKVYPDFYYSLMKENSYINEALKNSNFNKNKLSNEIKLMHQIRVWEKEHYSNKELNKMRSLIKLMHVPTKKIENIAKKYCRFPEVTWKKLLKYI
;
A
#
# COMPACT_ATOMS: atom_id res chain seq x y z
N MET A 1 -6.39 22.34 2.51
CA MET A 1 -5.35 23.09 3.25
C MET A 1 -4.38 23.61 2.23
N GLU A 2 -4.13 24.92 2.21
CA GLU A 2 -3.14 25.53 1.32
C GLU A 2 -1.83 25.64 2.07
N LEU A 3 -1.04 24.58 2.00
CA LEU A 3 0.28 24.53 2.61
C LEU A 3 1.29 25.06 1.59
N THR A 4 2.04 26.09 1.93
CA THR A 4 2.84 26.87 0.95
C THR A 4 4.33 26.86 1.22
N THR A 5 4.77 26.57 2.44
CA THR A 5 6.19 26.56 2.81
C THR A 5 6.62 25.29 3.53
N LEU A 6 7.92 25.00 3.50
CA LEU A 6 8.56 23.94 4.25
C LEU A 6 8.37 24.12 5.76
N LYS A 7 8.42 25.36 6.25
CA LYS A 7 8.21 25.65 7.67
C LYS A 7 6.80 25.29 8.12
N GLU A 8 5.79 25.61 7.31
CA GLU A 8 4.40 25.19 7.55
C GLU A 8 4.26 23.66 7.50
N PHE A 9 4.92 23.01 6.53
CA PHE A 9 4.93 21.55 6.42
C PHE A 9 5.45 20.91 7.69
N GLN A 10 6.63 21.36 8.15
CA GLN A 10 7.28 20.81 9.34
C GLN A 10 6.46 21.06 10.62
N LYS A 11 5.74 22.18 10.68
CA LYS A 11 4.83 22.47 11.81
C LYS A 11 3.62 21.53 11.84
N ILE A 12 3.02 21.26 10.68
CA ILE A 12 1.79 20.44 10.58
C ILE A 12 2.12 18.94 10.59
N TYR A 13 3.28 18.57 10.04
CA TYR A 13 3.74 17.20 9.90
C TYR A 13 5.15 17.05 10.49
N PRO A 14 5.31 17.14 11.83
CA PRO A 14 6.62 17.11 12.49
C PRO A 14 7.35 15.77 12.32
N THR A 15 6.64 14.70 11.94
CA THR A 15 7.21 13.39 11.64
C THR A 15 7.43 13.14 10.14
N GLY A 16 7.24 14.16 9.31
CA GLY A 16 7.32 14.05 7.86
C GLY A 16 6.11 13.34 7.23
N PHE A 17 6.35 12.74 6.07
CA PHE A 17 5.36 11.90 5.38
C PHE A 17 5.23 10.54 6.07
N ASP A 18 4.02 9.95 6.02
CA ASP A 18 3.79 8.59 6.51
C ASP A 18 4.44 7.56 5.59
N SER A 19 4.43 7.80 4.29
CA SER A 19 5.06 6.91 3.31
C SER A 19 5.73 7.71 2.19
N ILE A 20 6.85 7.17 1.71
CA ILE A 20 7.60 7.72 0.58
C ILE A 20 7.87 6.59 -0.40
N SER A 21 7.41 6.72 -1.64
CA SER A 21 7.93 5.93 -2.76
C SER A 21 9.01 6.71 -3.48
N PHE A 22 10.09 6.01 -3.77
CA PHE A 22 11.19 6.52 -4.54
C PHE A 22 11.61 5.46 -5.56
N ASP A 23 11.27 5.69 -6.82
CA ASP A 23 11.64 4.81 -7.92
C ASP A 23 13.16 4.82 -8.12
N VAL A 24 13.83 3.72 -7.79
CA VAL A 24 15.26 3.54 -8.13
C VAL A 24 15.46 3.01 -9.55
N VAL A 25 14.38 2.53 -10.17
CA VAL A 25 14.29 2.11 -11.57
C VAL A 25 13.12 2.84 -12.21
N GLY A 26 13.30 3.41 -13.39
CA GLY A 26 12.27 4.20 -14.08
C GLY A 26 11.19 3.38 -14.79
N TYR A 27 11.36 2.07 -14.88
CA TYR A 27 10.53 1.18 -15.71
C TYR A 27 10.25 -0.18 -15.05
N CYS A 28 9.31 -0.91 -15.63
CA CYS A 28 8.95 -2.27 -15.25
C CYS A 28 8.73 -3.10 -16.52
N VAL A 29 9.07 -4.39 -16.47
CA VAL A 29 8.93 -5.31 -17.62
C VAL A 29 7.66 -6.17 -17.54
N ALA A 30 6.87 -6.05 -16.47
CA ALA A 30 5.60 -6.76 -16.35
C ALA A 30 4.52 -6.11 -17.22
N LYS A 31 3.63 -6.95 -17.75
CA LYS A 31 2.58 -6.54 -18.70
C LYS A 31 1.26 -6.10 -18.04
N CYS A 32 1.32 -5.64 -16.79
CA CYS A 32 0.17 -5.47 -15.92
C CYS A 32 -0.91 -4.52 -16.50
N LYS A 33 -1.97 -5.08 -17.07
CA LYS A 33 -3.06 -4.35 -17.74
C LYS A 33 -3.67 -3.19 -16.94
N TYR A 34 -3.71 -3.32 -15.62
CA TYR A 34 -4.34 -2.36 -14.70
C TYR A 34 -3.36 -1.45 -13.95
N CYS A 35 -2.06 -1.58 -14.23
CA CYS A 35 -1.00 -0.77 -13.65
C CYS A 35 -0.69 0.42 -14.57
N PRO A 36 -0.43 1.63 -14.03
CA PRO A 36 -0.01 2.77 -14.84
C PRO A 36 1.31 2.57 -15.59
N SER A 37 2.15 1.63 -15.16
CA SER A 37 3.43 1.31 -15.83
C SER A 37 3.40 0.02 -16.65
N GLY A 38 2.27 -0.68 -16.69
CA GLY A 38 2.17 -1.94 -17.44
C GLY A 38 2.44 -1.73 -18.93
N ASN A 39 3.34 -2.53 -19.51
CA ASN A 39 3.73 -2.46 -20.93
C ASN A 39 4.31 -1.10 -21.39
N ASP A 40 4.74 -0.23 -20.48
CA ASP A 40 5.40 1.02 -20.83
C ASP A 40 6.92 0.92 -20.67
N LEU A 41 7.61 0.67 -21.79
CA LEU A 41 9.06 0.55 -21.87
C LEU A 41 9.75 1.84 -22.35
N SER A 42 9.04 2.97 -22.41
CA SER A 42 9.61 4.26 -22.85
C SER A 42 10.83 4.71 -22.02
N HIS A 43 10.93 4.23 -20.77
CA HIS A 43 12.02 4.55 -19.83
C HIS A 43 12.92 3.33 -19.55
N ALA A 44 12.92 2.33 -20.44
CA ALA A 44 13.75 1.15 -20.30
C ALA A 44 15.23 1.53 -20.16
N GLY A 45 15.92 0.92 -19.19
CA GLY A 45 17.31 1.24 -18.87
C GLY A 45 17.49 2.47 -17.95
N SER A 46 16.41 3.13 -17.54
CA SER A 46 16.51 4.23 -16.57
C SER A 46 16.75 3.70 -15.16
N PHE A 47 17.94 4.01 -14.62
CA PHE A 47 18.39 3.61 -13.29
C PHE A 47 18.96 4.83 -12.56
N ILE A 48 18.67 4.95 -11.27
CA ILE A 48 19.27 6.02 -10.48
C ILE A 48 20.74 5.75 -10.20
N SER A 49 21.59 6.77 -10.29
CA SER A 49 22.98 6.64 -9.85
C SER A 49 23.08 6.65 -8.32
N GLU A 50 24.11 6.01 -7.78
CA GLU A 50 24.43 5.97 -6.34
C GLU A 50 24.57 7.39 -5.75
N VAL A 51 25.24 8.29 -6.50
CA VAL A 51 25.44 9.69 -6.12
C VAL A 51 24.12 10.45 -6.07
N LYS A 52 23.28 10.34 -7.11
CA LYS A 52 21.97 11.00 -7.15
C LYS A 52 21.06 10.47 -6.03
N TYR A 53 21.04 9.15 -5.82
CA TYR A 53 20.28 8.52 -4.75
C TYR A 53 20.68 9.05 -3.37
N ALA A 54 21.99 9.07 -3.06
CA ALA A 54 22.50 9.60 -1.80
C ALA A 54 22.14 11.09 -1.59
N ALA A 55 22.26 11.90 -2.64
CA ALA A 55 21.90 13.33 -2.59
C ALA A 55 20.41 13.54 -2.28
N ILE A 56 19.52 12.74 -2.89
CA ILE A 56 18.08 12.80 -2.63
C ILE A 56 17.77 12.37 -1.19
N LEU A 57 18.38 11.29 -0.68
CA LEU A 57 18.20 10.89 0.72
C LEU A 57 18.66 11.99 1.70
N ALA A 58 19.75 12.70 1.39
CA ALA A 58 20.20 13.83 2.18
C ALA A 58 19.18 14.98 2.19
N LYS A 59 18.57 15.30 1.04
CA LYS A 59 17.49 16.30 0.95
C LYS A 59 16.25 15.88 1.75
N LEU A 60 15.83 14.62 1.67
CA LEU A 60 14.69 14.10 2.44
C LEU A 60 14.89 14.29 3.96
N LYS A 61 16.11 14.08 4.46
CA LYS A 61 16.46 14.38 5.85
C LYS A 61 16.46 15.87 6.13
N LYS A 62 17.15 16.67 5.30
CA LYS A 62 17.26 18.12 5.46
C LYS A 62 15.88 18.79 5.55
N TYR A 63 14.93 18.35 4.73
CA TYR A 63 13.58 18.89 4.69
C TYR A 63 12.65 18.29 5.77
N GLY A 64 13.10 17.30 6.54
CA GLY A 64 12.25 16.65 7.54
C GLY A 64 11.11 15.83 6.92
N PHE A 65 11.29 15.36 5.68
CA PHE A 65 10.30 14.53 4.99
C PHE A 65 10.32 13.08 5.46
N TYR A 66 11.45 12.63 6.00
CA TYR A 66 11.66 11.27 6.49
C TYR A 66 11.99 11.24 7.98
N THR A 67 11.33 10.33 8.70
CA THR A 67 11.69 9.94 10.06
C THR A 67 11.66 8.42 10.20
N LYS A 68 12.04 7.88 11.37
CA LYS A 68 12.03 6.44 11.64
C LYS A 68 10.64 5.79 11.52
N SER A 69 9.57 6.59 11.64
CA SER A 69 8.17 6.13 11.46
C SER A 69 7.72 6.12 10.00
N THR A 70 8.46 6.73 9.09
CA THR A 70 8.10 6.78 7.66
C THR A 70 8.29 5.41 7.01
N GLY A 71 7.25 4.92 6.34
CA GLY A 71 7.33 3.77 5.43
C GLY A 71 8.04 4.17 4.15
N PHE A 72 9.32 3.83 4.02
CA PHE A 72 10.11 4.18 2.83
C PHE A 72 10.18 3.00 1.86
N HIS A 73 9.94 3.25 0.58
CA HIS A 73 9.84 2.24 -0.47
C HIS A 73 10.77 2.64 -1.62
N ILE A 74 11.73 1.80 -1.98
CA ILE A 74 12.61 2.00 -3.15
C ILE A 74 11.91 1.68 -4.48
N TYR A 75 10.58 1.79 -4.51
CA TYR A 75 9.73 1.50 -5.65
C TYR A 75 8.47 2.36 -5.55
N GLY A 76 7.88 2.67 -6.70
CA GLY A 76 6.56 3.28 -6.85
C GLY A 76 5.86 2.81 -8.12
N LEU A 77 6.53 2.94 -9.26
CA LEU A 77 6.09 2.52 -10.60
C LEU A 77 7.12 1.61 -11.30
N GLY A 78 8.38 1.62 -10.88
CA GLY A 78 9.42 0.74 -11.42
C GLY A 78 9.60 -0.59 -10.68
N GLU A 79 10.38 -1.50 -11.29
CA GLU A 79 10.77 -2.78 -10.67
C GLU A 79 12.20 -2.69 -10.10
N PRO A 80 12.37 -2.58 -8.77
CA PRO A 80 13.70 -2.36 -8.16
C PRO A 80 14.68 -3.50 -8.43
N SER A 81 14.21 -4.73 -8.65
CA SER A 81 15.08 -5.89 -8.91
C SER A 81 15.83 -5.80 -10.24
N LEU A 82 15.39 -4.93 -11.15
CA LEU A 82 16.09 -4.68 -12.42
C LEU A 82 17.34 -3.82 -12.22
N HIS A 83 17.46 -3.09 -11.11
CA HIS A 83 18.60 -2.20 -10.88
C HIS A 83 19.93 -2.97 -10.86
N PRO A 84 20.90 -2.65 -11.73
CA PRO A 84 22.15 -3.41 -11.85
C PRO A 84 23.00 -3.37 -10.57
N LYS A 85 22.89 -2.28 -9.80
CA LYS A 85 23.58 -2.07 -8.53
C LYS A 85 22.65 -2.05 -7.31
N LEU A 86 21.56 -2.85 -7.32
CA LEU A 86 20.57 -2.83 -6.24
C LEU A 86 21.20 -3.01 -4.84
N ASN A 87 22.21 -3.87 -4.71
CA ASN A 87 22.93 -4.08 -3.46
C ASN A 87 23.58 -2.79 -2.92
N GLU A 88 24.17 -1.98 -3.80
CA GLU A 88 24.79 -0.71 -3.40
C GLU A 88 23.76 0.35 -3.03
N ILE A 89 22.63 0.41 -3.75
CA ILE A 89 21.49 1.24 -3.37
C ILE A 89 21.03 0.90 -1.95
N LEU A 90 20.85 -0.38 -1.63
CA LEU A 90 20.45 -0.82 -0.29
C LEU A 90 21.51 -0.50 0.77
N LYS A 91 22.80 -0.67 0.47
CA LYS A 91 23.88 -0.26 1.39
C LYS A 91 23.83 1.24 1.67
N ILE A 92 23.61 2.07 0.64
CA ILE A 92 23.45 3.52 0.80
C ILE A 92 22.21 3.83 1.64
N THR A 93 21.07 3.16 1.39
CA THR A 93 19.86 3.29 2.23
C THR A 93 20.20 3.05 3.70
N HIS A 94 20.87 1.96 4.03
CA HIS A 94 21.24 1.62 5.41
C HIS A 94 22.24 2.63 6.01
N LYS A 95 23.34 2.94 5.31
CA LYS A 95 24.37 3.89 5.76
C LYS A 95 23.78 5.29 6.01
N MET A 96 22.82 5.70 5.20
CA MET A 96 22.08 6.94 5.38
C MET A 96 21.05 6.85 6.51
N GLY A 97 20.96 5.76 7.27
CA GLY A 97 20.01 5.62 8.39
C GLY A 97 18.56 5.45 7.96
N PHE A 98 18.32 5.07 6.70
CA PHE A 98 17.00 4.67 6.21
C PHE A 98 16.81 3.16 6.33
N THR A 99 15.56 2.75 6.33
CA THR A 99 15.15 1.36 6.13
C THR A 99 14.04 1.33 5.10
N THR A 100 13.98 0.30 4.27
CA THR A 100 13.03 0.22 3.17
C THR A 100 12.18 -1.06 3.17
N ASN A 101 10.96 -0.95 2.67
CA ASN A 101 10.22 -2.08 2.15
C ASN A 101 10.67 -2.35 0.72
N TYR A 102 10.86 -3.62 0.37
CA TYR A 102 11.26 -4.06 -0.96
C TYR A 102 10.12 -4.87 -1.59
N SER A 103 9.58 -4.37 -2.70
CA SER A 103 8.54 -5.05 -3.47
C SER A 103 9.06 -5.45 -4.84
N THR A 104 8.69 -6.64 -5.32
CA THR A 104 9.10 -7.14 -6.64
C THR A 104 8.02 -7.97 -7.33
N ASN A 105 7.98 -7.89 -8.65
CA ASN A 105 7.23 -8.77 -9.55
C ASN A 105 7.93 -10.12 -9.80
N ILE A 106 9.04 -10.41 -9.12
CA ILE A 106 9.74 -11.71 -9.06
C ILE A 106 10.57 -12.04 -10.31
N ILE A 107 10.57 -11.19 -11.34
CA ILE A 107 11.24 -11.48 -12.61
C ILE A 107 12.74 -11.75 -12.44
N ARG A 108 13.39 -11.08 -11.48
CA ARG A 108 14.82 -11.18 -11.21
C ARG A 108 15.08 -11.45 -9.74
N VAL A 109 16.01 -12.36 -9.48
CA VAL A 109 16.58 -12.59 -8.15
C VAL A 109 17.87 -11.76 -8.02
N PRO A 110 17.90 -10.71 -7.19
CA PRO A 110 19.09 -9.90 -7.04
C PRO A 110 20.14 -10.63 -6.19
N LYS A 111 21.41 -10.23 -6.36
CA LYS A 111 22.48 -10.59 -5.41
C LYS A 111 22.56 -9.47 -4.37
N ILE A 112 22.30 -9.80 -3.11
CA ILE A 112 22.34 -8.84 -2.00
C ILE A 112 23.19 -9.46 -0.90
N ASP A 113 24.19 -8.72 -0.43
CA ASP A 113 25.04 -9.15 0.68
C ASP A 113 24.45 -8.77 2.04
N LYS A 114 25.16 -9.16 3.12
CA LYS A 114 24.72 -8.92 4.49
C LYS A 114 24.53 -7.43 4.81
N GLU A 115 25.32 -6.54 4.22
CA GLU A 115 25.21 -5.10 4.48
C GLU A 115 24.00 -4.50 3.76
N GLY A 116 23.75 -4.90 2.50
CA GLY A 116 22.54 -4.49 1.78
C GLY A 116 21.26 -4.97 2.48
N LEU A 117 21.26 -6.19 3.02
CA LEU A 117 20.11 -6.75 3.74
C LEU A 117 19.70 -5.93 4.98
N LYS A 118 20.63 -5.23 5.64
CA LYS A 118 20.32 -4.40 6.83
C LYS A 118 19.36 -3.23 6.52
N ALA A 119 19.23 -2.82 5.26
CA ALA A 119 18.26 -1.81 4.86
C ALA A 119 16.83 -2.35 4.78
N VAL A 120 16.63 -3.66 4.56
CA VAL A 120 15.34 -4.21 4.17
C VAL A 120 14.53 -4.64 5.40
N LYS A 121 13.42 -3.94 5.65
CA LYS A 121 12.49 -4.24 6.77
C LYS A 121 11.44 -5.29 6.42
N HIS A 122 11.00 -5.31 5.16
CA HIS A 122 9.91 -6.15 4.71
C HIS A 122 10.07 -6.44 3.21
N VAL A 123 9.81 -7.69 2.82
CA VAL A 123 9.77 -8.11 1.41
C VAL A 123 8.35 -8.43 1.00
N ILE A 124 7.93 -7.93 -0.15
CA ILE A 124 6.63 -8.17 -0.75
C ILE A 124 6.86 -8.70 -2.17
N ILE A 125 6.25 -9.82 -2.50
CA ILE A 125 6.21 -10.33 -3.87
C ILE A 125 4.81 -10.13 -4.45
N SER A 126 4.72 -9.57 -5.65
CA SER A 126 3.45 -9.34 -6.35
C SER A 126 3.07 -10.58 -7.14
N MET A 127 1.90 -11.14 -6.87
CA MET A 127 1.44 -12.39 -7.47
C MET A 127 0.07 -12.16 -8.16
N PRO A 128 0.01 -12.19 -9.51
CA PRO A 128 -1.24 -11.91 -10.24
C PRO A 128 -2.20 -13.11 -10.28
N GLY A 129 -1.79 -14.22 -9.69
CA GLY A 129 -2.44 -15.53 -9.66
C GLY A 129 -1.38 -16.61 -9.50
N PHE A 130 -1.80 -17.85 -9.31
CA PHE A 130 -0.98 -19.02 -9.03
C PHE A 130 -1.04 -20.08 -10.15
N SER A 131 -1.11 -19.62 -11.41
CA SER A 131 -1.07 -20.46 -12.61
C SER A 131 -0.40 -19.73 -13.78
N GLN A 132 -0.02 -20.45 -14.83
CA GLN A 132 0.45 -19.83 -16.07
C GLN A 132 -0.65 -18.98 -16.74
N GLU A 133 -1.91 -19.40 -16.69
CA GLU A 133 -3.04 -18.67 -17.27
C GLU A 133 -3.19 -17.27 -16.65
N SER A 134 -3.14 -17.18 -15.33
CA SER A 134 -3.18 -15.90 -14.61
C SER A 134 -1.97 -15.02 -14.93
N TYR A 135 -0.80 -15.63 -15.10
CA TYR A 135 0.40 -14.91 -15.50
C TYR A 135 0.30 -14.37 -16.93
N ASP A 136 -0.18 -15.15 -17.89
CA ASP A 136 -0.34 -14.75 -19.28
C ASP A 136 -1.31 -13.57 -19.43
N LYS A 137 -2.36 -13.53 -18.59
CA LYS A 137 -3.32 -12.42 -18.55
C LYS A 137 -2.73 -11.11 -18.01
N ILE A 138 -1.80 -11.17 -17.04
CA ILE A 138 -1.41 -9.99 -16.25
C ILE A 138 0.09 -9.67 -16.31
N HIS A 139 0.99 -10.53 -15.83
CA HIS A 139 2.42 -10.20 -15.78
C HIS A 139 3.17 -10.53 -17.08
N GLY A 140 2.77 -11.58 -17.78
CA GLY A 140 3.42 -12.10 -18.99
C GLY A 140 4.71 -12.89 -18.72
N PHE A 141 4.92 -13.40 -17.50
CA PHE A 141 6.10 -14.19 -17.14
C PHE A 141 5.81 -15.69 -17.12
N LYS A 142 6.86 -16.51 -17.19
CA LYS A 142 6.76 -17.96 -17.02
C LYS A 142 6.57 -18.30 -15.53
N PHE A 143 5.42 -18.87 -15.19
CA PHE A 143 5.00 -19.15 -13.82
C PHE A 143 6.02 -20.02 -13.06
N ASP A 144 6.51 -21.10 -13.66
CA ASP A 144 7.48 -22.01 -13.03
C ASP A 144 8.80 -21.31 -12.68
N LEU A 145 9.23 -20.38 -13.53
CA LEU A 145 10.40 -19.55 -13.25
C LEU A 145 10.13 -18.64 -12.04
N MET A 146 8.92 -18.09 -11.92
CA MET A 146 8.55 -17.26 -10.77
C MET A 146 8.53 -18.09 -9.49
N ILE A 147 7.96 -19.29 -9.48
CA ILE A 147 8.00 -20.19 -8.33
C ILE A 147 9.45 -20.51 -7.92
N LYS A 148 10.33 -20.80 -8.88
CA LYS A 148 11.77 -21.00 -8.63
C LYS A 148 12.42 -19.75 -8.02
N ASN A 149 12.08 -18.57 -8.54
CA ASN A 149 12.61 -17.30 -8.05
C ASN A 149 12.11 -16.96 -6.65
N ILE A 150 10.84 -17.22 -6.31
CA ILE A 150 10.30 -17.02 -4.96
C ILE A 150 11.12 -17.82 -3.95
N LYS A 151 11.40 -19.10 -4.22
CA LYS A 151 12.21 -19.94 -3.32
C LYS A 151 13.63 -19.38 -3.12
N LYS A 152 14.24 -18.83 -4.17
CA LYS A 152 15.57 -18.19 -4.08
C LYS A 152 15.51 -16.88 -3.28
N LEU A 153 14.52 -16.03 -3.53
CA LEU A 153 14.30 -14.79 -2.78
C LEU A 153 14.08 -15.09 -1.30
N LYS A 154 13.25 -16.09 -0.98
CA LYS A 154 12.99 -16.47 0.41
C LYS A 154 14.26 -16.93 1.15
N LYS A 155 15.20 -17.59 0.46
CA LYS A 155 16.51 -17.94 1.02
C LYS A 155 17.38 -16.71 1.30
N ILE A 156 17.40 -15.73 0.39
CA ILE A 156 18.14 -14.46 0.56
C ILE A 156 17.58 -13.68 1.76
N PHE A 157 16.26 -13.58 1.85
CA PHE A 157 15.53 -12.80 2.85
C PHE A 157 15.01 -13.65 4.01
N LYS A 158 15.73 -14.74 4.39
CA LYS A 158 15.23 -15.75 5.33
C LYS A 158 14.74 -15.20 6.68
N ASN A 159 15.42 -14.17 7.20
CA ASN A 159 15.15 -13.55 8.51
C ASN A 159 14.34 -12.25 8.41
N ILE A 160 13.85 -11.91 7.22
CA ILE A 160 13.07 -10.70 6.97
C ILE A 160 11.61 -11.11 6.74
N PRO A 161 10.62 -10.39 7.31
CA PRO A 161 9.22 -10.63 6.99
C PRO A 161 9.01 -10.69 5.47
N PHE A 162 8.23 -11.66 5.01
CA PHE A 162 8.12 -11.97 3.59
C PHE A 162 6.67 -12.27 3.24
N ASP A 163 6.10 -11.46 2.35
CA ASP A 163 4.70 -11.51 1.97
C ASP A 163 4.51 -11.88 0.51
N MET A 164 3.52 -12.73 0.23
CA MET A 164 2.91 -12.82 -1.09
C MET A 164 1.68 -11.93 -1.16
N SER A 165 1.77 -10.82 -1.89
CA SER A 165 0.62 -10.01 -2.27
C SER A 165 -0.09 -10.68 -3.44
N TYR A 166 -1.12 -11.46 -3.15
CA TYR A 166 -1.95 -12.15 -4.14
C TYR A 166 -3.05 -11.21 -4.65
N HIS A 167 -3.06 -10.92 -5.94
CA HIS A 167 -4.05 -10.05 -6.57
C HIS A 167 -5.24 -10.87 -7.08
N ILE A 168 -6.40 -10.69 -6.45
CA ILE A 168 -7.63 -11.39 -6.76
C ILE A 168 -8.27 -10.74 -7.99
N TYR A 169 -8.34 -11.52 -9.06
CA TYR A 169 -9.17 -11.29 -10.23
C TYR A 169 -10.33 -12.29 -10.21
N GLN A 170 -11.41 -12.03 -10.95
CA GLN A 170 -12.52 -12.98 -11.02
C GLN A 170 -12.09 -14.35 -11.57
N PHE A 171 -11.18 -14.37 -12.55
CA PHE A 171 -10.73 -15.61 -13.18
C PHE A 171 -9.81 -16.46 -12.29
N ASN A 172 -9.20 -15.91 -11.23
CA ASN A 172 -8.20 -16.62 -10.42
C ASN A 172 -8.66 -16.95 -8.99
N LEU A 173 -9.96 -16.81 -8.69
CA LEU A 173 -10.51 -17.11 -7.37
C LEU A 173 -10.24 -18.56 -6.94
N HIS A 174 -10.30 -19.49 -7.90
CA HIS A 174 -10.06 -20.91 -7.69
C HIS A 174 -8.60 -21.25 -7.35
N GLU A 175 -7.66 -20.34 -7.61
CA GLU A 175 -6.21 -20.53 -7.36
C GLU A 175 -5.79 -20.10 -5.94
N ILE A 176 -6.70 -19.47 -5.17
CA ILE A 176 -6.40 -18.91 -3.85
C ILE A 176 -5.91 -19.98 -2.87
N GLU A 177 -6.55 -21.14 -2.83
CA GLU A 177 -6.24 -22.21 -1.89
C GLU A 177 -4.84 -22.79 -2.15
N ILE A 178 -4.53 -23.11 -3.41
CA ILE A 178 -3.22 -23.64 -3.79
C ILE A 178 -2.10 -22.62 -3.53
N ALA A 179 -2.36 -21.33 -3.76
CA ALA A 179 -1.42 -20.25 -3.46
C ALA A 179 -1.14 -20.14 -1.95
N LYS A 180 -2.19 -20.25 -1.13
CA LYS A 180 -2.08 -20.25 0.33
C LYS A 180 -1.27 -21.44 0.83
N LYS A 181 -1.56 -22.64 0.33
CA LYS A 181 -0.82 -23.86 0.68
C LYS A 181 0.68 -23.71 0.38
N PHE A 182 1.01 -23.21 -0.81
CA PHE A 182 2.41 -22.92 -1.15
C PHE A 182 3.05 -21.92 -0.18
N CYS A 183 2.33 -20.87 0.22
CA CYS A 183 2.84 -19.89 1.17
C CYS A 183 3.14 -20.53 2.54
N ASP A 184 2.25 -21.40 3.03
CA ASP A 184 2.42 -22.10 4.30
C ASP A 184 3.64 -23.03 4.28
N GLU A 185 3.79 -23.83 3.23
CA GLU A 185 4.92 -24.74 3.02
C GLU A 185 6.27 -24.01 2.93
N ASN A 186 6.28 -22.73 2.53
CA ASN A 186 7.50 -21.95 2.33
C ASN A 186 7.68 -20.84 3.38
N ASN A 187 6.88 -20.82 4.45
CA ASN A 187 6.90 -19.80 5.50
C ASN A 187 6.84 -18.36 4.94
N ILE A 188 5.85 -18.14 4.07
CA ILE A 188 5.53 -16.85 3.45
C ILE A 188 4.18 -16.40 4.01
N ARG A 189 4.07 -15.14 4.42
CA ARG A 189 2.78 -14.58 4.80
C ARG A 189 1.94 -14.38 3.54
N PHE A 190 0.82 -15.09 3.45
CA PHE A 190 -0.14 -14.83 2.39
C PHE A 190 -0.84 -13.49 2.65
N ALA A 191 -1.06 -12.69 1.62
CA ALA A 191 -1.77 -11.42 1.69
C ALA A 191 -2.67 -11.26 0.47
N LEU A 192 -3.97 -11.56 0.64
CA LEU A 192 -4.99 -11.45 -0.39
C LEU A 192 -5.41 -9.99 -0.60
N ASN A 193 -5.31 -9.49 -1.83
CA ASN A 193 -5.70 -8.13 -2.20
C ASN A 193 -6.58 -8.21 -3.44
N TYR A 194 -7.72 -7.53 -3.47
CA TYR A 194 -8.43 -7.35 -4.73
C TYR A 194 -7.55 -6.62 -5.73
N ALA A 195 -7.51 -7.14 -6.96
CA ALA A 195 -6.95 -6.39 -8.06
C ALA A 195 -7.79 -5.13 -8.29
N VAL A 196 -7.12 -4.01 -8.52
CA VAL A 196 -7.76 -2.72 -8.74
C VAL A 196 -7.23 -2.07 -10.01
N MET A 197 -8.08 -1.24 -10.62
CA MET A 197 -7.64 -0.27 -11.61
C MET A 197 -6.82 0.80 -10.89
N PHE A 198 -5.51 0.82 -11.10
CA PHE A 198 -4.62 1.70 -10.35
C PHE A 198 -4.34 3.03 -11.06
N ASP A 199 -4.51 3.10 -12.39
CA ASP A 199 -4.42 4.35 -13.14
C ASP A 199 -5.63 5.26 -12.87
N LYS A 200 -5.37 6.44 -12.29
CA LYS A 200 -6.41 7.41 -11.92
C LYS A 200 -7.07 8.06 -13.13
N ASN A 201 -6.41 8.17 -14.28
CA ASN A 201 -7.08 8.64 -15.49
C ASN A 201 -8.13 7.63 -15.94
N ARG A 202 -7.79 6.34 -15.97
CA ARG A 202 -8.76 5.27 -16.27
C ARG A 202 -9.87 5.17 -15.23
N CYS A 203 -9.57 5.37 -13.94
CA CYS A 203 -10.61 5.47 -12.92
C CYS A 203 -11.55 6.66 -13.14
N LEU A 204 -11.04 7.81 -13.59
CA LEU A 204 -11.87 8.97 -13.94
C LEU A 204 -12.77 8.66 -15.15
N ASP A 205 -12.23 7.98 -16.15
CA ASP A 205 -13.01 7.55 -17.31
C ASP A 205 -14.11 6.57 -16.89
N TYR A 206 -13.83 5.66 -15.95
CA TYR A 206 -14.85 4.80 -15.37
C TYR A 206 -15.95 5.60 -14.67
N VAL A 207 -15.60 6.53 -13.77
CA VAL A 207 -16.55 7.38 -13.02
C VAL A 207 -17.43 8.21 -13.95
N HIS A 208 -16.88 8.66 -15.08
CA HIS A 208 -17.58 9.51 -16.05
C HIS A 208 -18.18 8.75 -17.23
N ASN A 209 -18.24 7.42 -17.19
CA ASN A 209 -18.77 6.56 -18.26
C ASN A 209 -18.10 6.80 -19.64
N ARG A 210 -16.78 7.01 -19.64
CA ARG A 210 -15.96 7.26 -20.85
C ARG A 210 -15.17 6.04 -21.32
N ILE A 211 -15.17 4.94 -20.56
CA ILE A 211 -14.57 3.69 -21.01
C ILE A 211 -15.45 3.10 -22.12
N PRO A 212 -14.89 2.77 -23.30
CA PRO A 212 -15.64 2.09 -24.36
C PRO A 212 -16.33 0.82 -23.87
N TYR A 213 -17.53 0.53 -24.38
CA TYR A 213 -18.35 -0.58 -23.88
C TYR A 213 -17.64 -1.93 -23.91
N ASP A 214 -16.99 -2.28 -25.02
CA ASP A 214 -16.29 -3.57 -25.15
C ASP A 214 -15.11 -3.68 -24.18
N GLU A 215 -14.42 -2.57 -23.94
CA GLU A 215 -13.35 -2.52 -22.95
C GLU A 215 -13.93 -2.67 -21.53
N LEU A 216 -14.99 -1.94 -21.20
CA LEU A 216 -15.65 -2.06 -19.90
C LEU A 216 -16.18 -3.48 -19.66
N LYS A 217 -16.75 -4.13 -20.67
CA LYS A 217 -17.21 -5.52 -20.64
C LYS A 217 -16.08 -6.51 -20.37
N ASN A 218 -14.88 -6.25 -20.89
CA ASN A 218 -13.71 -7.07 -20.59
C ASN A 218 -13.21 -6.81 -19.17
N ILE A 219 -13.14 -5.54 -18.76
CA ILE A 219 -12.74 -5.17 -17.39
C ILE A 219 -13.70 -5.79 -16.36
N SER A 220 -15.01 -5.77 -16.61
CA SER A 220 -16.03 -6.30 -15.70
C SER A 220 -16.04 -7.82 -15.59
N LYS A 221 -15.31 -8.54 -16.45
CA LYS A 221 -15.06 -9.98 -16.35
C LYS A 221 -13.75 -10.33 -15.63
N GLU A 222 -12.86 -9.36 -15.47
CA GLU A 222 -11.52 -9.56 -14.89
C GLU A 222 -11.45 -8.97 -13.47
N LEU A 223 -11.87 -7.72 -13.29
CA LEU A 223 -11.88 -7.02 -12.00
C LEU A 223 -13.23 -7.16 -11.29
N LEU A 224 -13.20 -7.13 -9.96
CA LEU A 224 -14.40 -6.98 -9.13
C LEU A 224 -14.77 -5.49 -9.03
N LEU A 225 -15.42 -4.94 -10.05
CA LEU A 225 -15.73 -3.50 -10.13
C LEU A 225 -16.58 -2.97 -8.97
N SER A 226 -17.40 -3.81 -8.33
CA SER A 226 -18.13 -3.46 -7.11
C SER A 226 -17.20 -3.01 -5.96
N VAL A 227 -15.95 -3.47 -5.95
CA VAL A 227 -14.93 -3.00 -5.01
C VAL A 227 -14.57 -1.54 -5.30
N LEU A 228 -14.38 -1.20 -6.58
CA LEU A 228 -14.12 0.17 -7.02
C LEU A 228 -15.33 1.09 -6.78
N ASP A 229 -16.55 0.62 -7.04
CA ASP A 229 -17.78 1.38 -6.76
C ASP A 229 -17.91 1.72 -5.28
N ASN A 230 -17.67 0.74 -4.40
CA ASN A 230 -17.68 0.95 -2.96
C ASN A 230 -16.57 1.91 -2.51
N GLN A 231 -15.38 1.82 -3.11
CA GLN A 231 -14.29 2.77 -2.86
C GLN A 231 -14.72 4.20 -3.21
N ILE A 232 -15.27 4.40 -4.40
CA ILE A 232 -15.74 5.71 -4.88
C ILE A 232 -16.80 6.29 -3.96
N LYS A 233 -17.73 5.44 -3.49
CA LYS A 233 -18.83 5.83 -2.60
C LYS A 233 -18.34 6.33 -1.24
N ILE A 234 -17.34 5.69 -0.65
CA ILE A 234 -16.89 6.02 0.72
C ILE A 234 -15.66 6.93 0.78
N ALA A 235 -15.03 7.21 -0.37
CA ALA A 235 -13.82 8.01 -0.43
C ALA A 235 -14.05 9.46 0.04
N PRO A 236 -13.11 10.04 0.82
CA PRO A 236 -13.26 11.41 1.32
C PRO A 236 -13.13 12.45 0.20
N LYS A 237 -14.13 13.31 0.04
CA LYS A 237 -14.16 14.29 -1.06
C LYS A 237 -13.32 15.56 -0.82
N ASN A 238 -12.75 15.73 0.38
CA ASN A 238 -11.95 16.89 0.77
C ASN A 238 -10.48 16.56 1.11
N TYR A 239 -10.13 15.27 1.21
CA TYR A 239 -8.85 14.80 1.70
C TYR A 239 -8.27 13.68 0.82
N CYS A 240 -6.95 13.56 0.76
CA CYS A 240 -6.28 12.43 0.12
C CYS A 240 -4.90 12.18 0.76
N ASP A 241 -4.65 10.98 1.25
CA ASP A 241 -3.36 10.53 1.79
C ASP A 241 -2.24 10.69 0.77
N PHE A 242 -2.53 10.42 -0.51
CA PHE A 242 -1.52 10.58 -1.56
C PHE A 242 -1.06 12.03 -1.71
N GLN A 243 -1.97 12.98 -1.45
CA GLN A 243 -1.65 14.39 -1.44
C GLN A 243 -0.92 14.79 -0.15
N GLU A 244 -1.43 14.40 1.01
CA GLU A 244 -1.04 14.98 2.30
C GLU A 244 -0.03 14.17 3.10
N ARG A 245 0.00 12.84 2.96
CA ARG A 245 0.78 11.92 3.82
C ARG A 245 1.74 11.02 3.03
N TYR A 246 1.72 11.11 1.70
CA TYR A 246 2.58 10.34 0.81
C TYR A 246 3.47 11.25 -0.03
N LEU A 247 4.73 10.87 -0.19
CA LEU A 247 5.64 11.46 -1.17
C LEU A 247 5.97 10.45 -2.26
N SER A 248 5.97 10.90 -3.51
CA SER A 248 6.28 10.07 -4.66
C SER A 248 7.39 10.72 -5.46
N ILE A 249 8.50 10.02 -5.65
CA ILE A 249 9.70 10.53 -6.31
C ILE A 249 10.06 9.57 -7.46
N ASN A 250 10.22 10.09 -8.67
CA ASN A 250 10.69 9.28 -9.80
C ASN A 250 12.23 9.11 -9.77
N VAL A 251 12.76 8.38 -10.75
CA VAL A 251 14.20 8.07 -10.88
C VAL A 251 15.09 9.30 -11.11
N ASP A 252 14.51 10.40 -11.57
CA ASP A 252 15.21 11.65 -11.86
C ASP A 252 15.26 12.61 -10.66
N GLY A 253 14.48 12.33 -9.61
CA GLY A 253 14.32 13.18 -8.44
C GLY A 253 13.12 14.11 -8.51
N ASP A 254 12.26 13.95 -9.51
CA ASP A 254 11.03 14.74 -9.63
C ASP A 254 9.98 14.21 -8.64
N ILE A 255 9.39 15.16 -7.92
CA ILE A 255 8.28 14.90 -7.01
C ILE A 255 6.99 14.90 -7.80
N ARG A 256 6.20 13.85 -7.61
CA ARG A 256 4.87 13.66 -8.21
C ARG A 256 3.80 13.91 -7.16
N ILE A 257 2.61 14.33 -7.57
CA ILE A 257 1.46 14.39 -6.65
C ILE A 257 1.10 13.00 -6.10
N CYS A 258 1.24 11.94 -6.91
CA CYS A 258 1.12 10.53 -6.52
C CYS A 258 1.77 9.60 -7.58
N ASN A 259 1.72 8.28 -7.39
CA ASN A 259 2.26 7.26 -8.31
C ASN A 259 1.15 6.45 -9.04
N SER A 260 0.01 7.08 -9.32
CA SER A 260 -1.16 6.40 -9.93
C SER A 260 -1.48 6.93 -11.33
N TYR A 261 -0.46 7.34 -12.07
CA TYR A 261 -0.59 7.88 -13.43
C TYR A 261 0.45 7.24 -14.33
N THR A 262 0.10 7.10 -15.61
CA THR A 262 1.00 6.51 -16.61
C THR A 262 2.24 7.38 -16.81
N LYS A 263 3.32 6.78 -17.31
CA LYS A 263 4.57 7.53 -17.55
C LYS A 263 4.36 8.66 -18.56
N ASN A 264 3.59 8.42 -19.62
CA ASN A 264 3.23 9.44 -20.60
C ASN A 264 2.48 10.65 -19.99
N TYR A 265 1.73 10.44 -18.90
CA TYR A 265 1.02 11.50 -18.19
C TYR A 265 1.83 12.08 -17.01
N GLU A 266 2.99 11.51 -16.66
CA GLU A 266 3.76 11.87 -15.47
C GLU A 266 4.14 13.37 -15.48
N LYS A 267 4.50 13.92 -16.65
CA LYS A 267 4.80 15.36 -16.82
C LYS A 267 3.68 16.30 -16.37
N ASN A 268 2.41 15.86 -16.41
CA ASN A 268 1.24 16.65 -16.05
C ASN A 268 0.96 16.65 -14.54
N ILE A 269 1.74 15.91 -13.75
CA ILE A 269 1.54 15.73 -12.31
C ILE A 269 2.82 15.98 -11.49
N LEU A 270 3.88 16.50 -12.13
CA LEU A 270 5.12 16.87 -11.46
C LEU A 270 4.93 18.14 -10.63
N CYS A 271 5.56 18.18 -9.47
CA CYS A 271 5.60 19.33 -8.57
C CYS A 271 6.93 20.09 -8.64
N GLY A 272 7.98 19.47 -9.21
CA GLY A 272 9.35 19.99 -9.29
C GLY A 272 10.38 18.93 -8.85
N ASN A 273 11.67 19.23 -9.04
CA ASN A 273 12.78 18.33 -8.73
C ASN A 273 13.41 18.64 -7.36
N ILE A 274 13.52 17.64 -6.49
CA ILE A 274 13.98 17.81 -5.10
C ILE A 274 15.43 18.29 -4.97
N LEU A 275 16.26 18.08 -5.99
CA LEU A 275 17.66 18.48 -5.97
C LEU A 275 17.84 19.94 -6.39
N THR A 276 17.13 20.38 -7.43
CA THR A 276 17.37 21.65 -8.13
C THR A 276 16.38 22.75 -7.78
N ASP A 277 15.12 22.40 -7.49
CA ASP A 277 14.06 23.40 -7.42
C ASP A 277 13.84 23.90 -5.99
N ASP A 278 13.16 25.04 -5.89
CA ASP A 278 12.72 25.63 -4.63
C ASP A 278 11.68 24.73 -3.95
N ILE A 279 12.01 24.29 -2.73
CA ILE A 279 11.19 23.35 -1.96
C ILE A 279 9.83 23.95 -1.57
N ASP A 280 9.74 25.25 -1.34
CA ASP A 280 8.47 25.91 -1.00
C ASP A 280 7.53 25.90 -2.21
N LYS A 281 8.07 26.09 -3.43
CA LYS A 281 7.30 25.97 -4.68
C LYS A 281 6.80 24.54 -4.89
N ILE A 282 7.65 23.53 -4.66
CA ILE A 282 7.26 22.11 -4.73
C ILE A 282 6.10 21.81 -3.77
N ILE A 283 6.24 22.26 -2.51
CA ILE A 283 5.22 22.05 -1.47
C ILE A 283 3.92 22.73 -1.86
N LYS A 284 3.97 24.02 -2.20
CA LYS A 284 2.79 24.76 -2.65
C LYS A 284 2.06 24.04 -3.77
N LEU A 285 2.79 23.59 -4.80
CA LEU A 285 2.19 22.89 -5.94
C LEU A 285 1.61 21.53 -5.53
N LYS A 286 2.32 20.71 -4.74
CA LYS A 286 1.80 19.40 -4.27
C LYS A 286 0.47 19.53 -3.52
N PHE A 287 0.34 20.50 -2.63
CA PHE A 287 -0.86 20.68 -1.80
C PHE A 287 -1.99 21.43 -2.52
N SER A 288 -1.71 22.15 -3.60
CA SER A 288 -2.72 22.90 -4.39
C SER A 288 -3.04 22.30 -5.76
N HIS A 289 -2.36 21.22 -6.17
CA HIS A 289 -2.40 20.71 -7.54
C HIS A 289 -3.84 20.49 -8.05
N PRO A 290 -4.22 21.06 -9.22
CA PRO A 290 -5.60 21.03 -9.71
C PRO A 290 -6.11 19.60 -9.95
N LYS A 291 -5.24 18.69 -10.42
CA LYS A 291 -5.59 17.28 -10.62
C LYS A 291 -6.07 16.59 -9.34
N CYS A 292 -5.54 16.96 -8.17
CA CYS A 292 -6.00 16.43 -6.89
C CYS A 292 -7.44 16.88 -6.58
N LYS A 293 -7.84 18.08 -6.98
CA LYS A 293 -9.23 18.56 -6.84
C LYS A 293 -10.19 17.70 -7.66
N VAL A 294 -9.83 17.40 -8.91
CA VAL A 294 -10.62 16.52 -9.81
C VAL A 294 -10.77 15.12 -9.21
N CYS A 295 -9.67 14.50 -8.77
CA CYS A 295 -9.73 13.15 -8.18
C CYS A 295 -10.57 13.11 -6.90
N LYS A 296 -10.43 14.11 -6.03
CA LYS A 296 -11.21 14.20 -4.79
C LYS A 296 -12.70 14.36 -5.08
N ALA A 297 -13.09 15.23 -6.00
CA ALA A 297 -14.49 15.39 -6.41
C ALA A 297 -15.08 14.08 -6.97
N ALA A 298 -14.32 13.37 -7.80
CA ALA A 298 -14.70 12.08 -8.36
C ALA A 298 -14.76 10.93 -7.33
N GLY A 299 -14.28 11.11 -6.09
CA GLY A 299 -14.24 10.02 -5.09
C GLY A 299 -13.08 9.05 -5.31
N LEU A 300 -12.02 9.51 -5.98
CA LEU A 300 -10.83 8.71 -6.26
C LEU A 300 -9.70 9.00 -5.27
N SER A 301 -9.98 9.69 -4.17
CA SER A 301 -9.05 9.91 -3.08
C SER A 301 -8.82 8.64 -2.26
N ILE A 302 -7.69 8.61 -1.58
CA ILE A 302 -7.34 7.57 -0.61
C ILE A 302 -7.43 8.25 0.75
N GLY A 303 -8.32 7.81 1.64
CA GLY A 303 -8.42 8.37 2.99
C GLY A 303 -7.43 7.75 3.96
N LYS A 304 -7.24 8.37 5.15
CA LYS A 304 -6.31 8.04 6.27
C LYS A 304 -6.48 6.64 6.91
N ILE A 305 -7.01 5.72 6.13
CA ILE A 305 -7.73 4.51 6.52
C ILE A 305 -7.73 3.48 5.37
N TYR A 306 -7.43 3.91 4.14
CA TYR A 306 -7.28 3.02 3.00
C TYR A 306 -5.82 2.57 2.90
N ASP A 307 -5.56 1.33 3.27
CA ASP A 307 -4.40 0.63 2.72
C ASP A 307 -4.61 0.51 1.20
N CYS A 308 -3.57 0.78 0.41
CA CYS A 308 -3.55 0.47 -1.02
C CYS A 308 -3.88 -1.01 -1.31
N LYS A 309 -3.80 -1.84 -0.26
CA LYS A 309 -4.25 -3.21 -0.18
C LYS A 309 -5.73 -3.31 0.13
N VAL A 310 -6.50 -3.72 -0.86
CA VAL A 310 -7.95 -3.91 -0.72
C VAL A 310 -8.23 -5.35 -0.32
N TYR A 311 -8.11 -5.64 0.97
CA TYR A 311 -8.38 -6.97 1.49
C TYR A 311 -9.88 -7.33 1.38
N PRO A 312 -10.22 -8.59 1.05
CA PRO A 312 -11.56 -9.12 1.32
C PRO A 312 -11.90 -8.96 2.81
N ASP A 313 -13.14 -8.57 3.12
CA ASP A 313 -13.56 -8.26 4.50
C ASP A 313 -13.34 -9.43 5.46
N PHE A 314 -13.70 -10.64 5.04
CA PHE A 314 -13.50 -11.85 5.84
C PHE A 314 -12.01 -12.09 6.10
N TYR A 315 -11.16 -11.87 5.09
CA TYR A 315 -9.73 -12.10 5.18
C TYR A 315 -9.06 -11.07 6.09
N TYR A 316 -9.41 -9.79 5.94
CA TYR A 316 -8.99 -8.74 6.86
C TYR A 316 -9.38 -9.07 8.30
N SER A 317 -10.62 -9.55 8.50
CA SER A 317 -11.12 -9.91 9.82
C SER A 317 -10.29 -11.02 10.45
N LEU A 318 -10.03 -12.09 9.68
CA LEU A 318 -9.21 -13.24 10.09
C LEU A 318 -7.76 -12.83 10.38
N MET A 319 -7.14 -12.05 9.49
CA MET A 319 -5.77 -11.55 9.69
C MET A 319 -5.62 -10.78 10.99
N LYS A 320 -6.57 -9.88 11.27
CA LYS A 320 -6.52 -9.03 12.46
C LYS A 320 -6.87 -9.81 13.72
N GLU A 321 -7.76 -10.78 13.65
CA GLU A 321 -8.00 -11.73 14.74
C GLU A 321 -6.75 -12.54 15.07
N ASN A 322 -6.09 -13.12 14.06
CA ASN A 322 -4.83 -13.84 14.25
C ASN A 322 -3.74 -12.93 14.84
N SER A 323 -3.64 -11.67 14.40
CA SER A 323 -2.73 -10.70 14.99
C SER A 323 -3.03 -10.44 16.46
N TYR A 324 -4.32 -10.33 16.82
CA TYR A 324 -4.76 -10.11 18.20
C TYR A 324 -4.41 -11.31 19.09
N ILE A 325 -4.71 -12.52 18.62
CA ILE A 325 -4.39 -13.77 19.32
C ILE A 325 -2.88 -13.89 19.54
N ASN A 326 -2.07 -13.61 18.52
CA ASN A 326 -0.61 -13.66 18.63
C ASN A 326 -0.04 -12.62 19.60
N GLU A 327 -0.61 -11.41 19.69
CA GLU A 327 -0.22 -10.41 20.71
C GLU A 327 -0.65 -10.88 22.11
N ALA A 328 -1.84 -11.48 22.24
CA ALA A 328 -2.33 -12.02 23.51
C ALA A 328 -1.46 -13.19 24.02
N LEU A 329 -1.08 -14.13 23.15
CA LEU A 329 -0.23 -15.27 23.51
C LEU A 329 1.18 -14.86 23.95
N LYS A 330 1.69 -13.72 23.49
CA LYS A 330 2.99 -13.18 23.93
C LYS A 330 2.94 -12.55 25.32
N ASN A 331 1.75 -12.19 25.81
CA ASN A 331 1.56 -11.63 27.14
C ASN A 331 1.20 -12.76 28.11
N SER A 332 2.03 -12.99 29.14
CA SER A 332 1.96 -14.14 30.06
C SER A 332 0.67 -14.29 30.88
N ASN A 333 -0.29 -13.37 30.75
CA ASN A 333 -1.59 -13.40 31.43
C ASN A 333 -2.70 -13.93 30.50
N PHE A 334 -2.59 -15.20 30.11
CA PHE A 334 -3.54 -15.85 29.21
C PHE A 334 -4.82 -16.29 29.94
N ASN A 335 -5.97 -15.68 29.59
CA ASN A 335 -7.30 -16.13 30.02
C ASN A 335 -8.20 -16.33 28.79
N LYS A 336 -8.60 -17.58 28.53
CA LYS A 336 -9.36 -17.99 27.33
C LYS A 336 -10.73 -17.29 27.22
N ASN A 337 -11.45 -17.13 28.33
CA ASN A 337 -12.78 -16.50 28.32
C ASN A 337 -12.67 -15.01 28.02
N LYS A 338 -11.65 -14.34 28.58
CA LYS A 338 -11.38 -12.92 28.30
C LYS A 338 -11.01 -12.69 26.84
N LEU A 339 -10.15 -13.54 26.27
CA LEU A 339 -9.76 -13.49 24.86
C LEU A 339 -10.96 -13.70 23.93
N SER A 340 -11.79 -14.71 24.18
CA SER A 340 -13.01 -14.97 23.40
C SER A 340 -13.96 -13.78 23.40
N ASN A 341 -14.16 -13.17 24.57
CA ASN A 341 -15.00 -11.97 24.71
C ASN A 341 -14.42 -10.80 23.90
N GLU A 342 -13.14 -10.49 24.06
CA GLU A 342 -12.46 -9.41 23.30
C GLU A 342 -12.55 -9.63 21.77
N ILE A 343 -12.43 -10.87 21.30
CA ILE A 343 -12.60 -11.22 19.89
C ILE A 343 -14.05 -10.98 19.43
N LYS A 344 -15.05 -11.38 20.23
CA LYS A 344 -16.48 -11.10 19.93
C LYS A 344 -16.75 -9.59 19.81
N LEU A 345 -16.20 -8.78 20.73
CA LEU A 345 -16.33 -7.33 20.67
C LEU A 345 -15.67 -6.77 19.41
N MET A 346 -14.45 -7.22 19.08
CA MET A 346 -13.75 -6.82 17.87
C MET A 346 -14.58 -7.13 16.61
N HIS A 347 -15.18 -8.32 16.51
CA HIS A 347 -16.08 -8.67 15.40
C HIS A 347 -17.32 -7.78 15.37
N GLN A 348 -17.96 -7.55 16.51
CA GLN A 348 -19.16 -6.70 16.56
C GLN A 348 -18.87 -5.24 16.16
N ILE A 349 -17.72 -4.68 16.56
CA ILE A 349 -17.28 -3.36 16.11
C ILE A 349 -17.15 -3.33 14.58
N ARG A 350 -16.55 -4.36 13.98
CA ARG A 350 -16.42 -4.45 12.50
C ARG A 350 -17.75 -4.64 11.80
N VAL A 351 -18.68 -5.41 12.36
CA VAL A 351 -20.05 -5.52 11.82
C VAL A 351 -20.73 -4.15 11.86
N TRP A 352 -20.56 -3.40 12.95
CA TRP A 352 -21.07 -2.03 13.04
C TRP A 352 -20.47 -1.10 11.98
N GLU A 353 -19.17 -1.20 11.68
CA GLU A 353 -18.53 -0.48 10.56
C GLU A 353 -19.17 -0.86 9.21
N LYS A 354 -19.33 -2.15 8.95
CA LYS A 354 -19.90 -2.69 7.70
C LYS A 354 -21.35 -2.23 7.49
N GLU A 355 -22.12 -2.22 8.56
CA GLU A 355 -23.51 -1.75 8.58
C GLU A 355 -23.61 -0.22 8.75
N HIS A 356 -22.59 0.52 8.30
CA HIS A 356 -22.56 1.99 8.21
C HIS A 356 -22.87 2.68 9.55
N TYR A 357 -22.38 2.10 10.64
CA TYR A 357 -22.61 2.58 12.00
C TYR A 357 -24.09 2.61 12.42
N SER A 358 -24.89 1.64 11.96
CA SER A 358 -26.32 1.56 12.29
C SER A 358 -26.60 1.48 13.80
N ASN A 359 -27.73 2.05 14.23
CA ASN A 359 -28.18 1.99 15.62
C ASN A 359 -28.43 0.55 16.10
N LYS A 360 -28.84 -0.33 15.19
CA LYS A 360 -29.08 -1.76 15.47
C LYS A 360 -27.80 -2.44 15.98
N GLU A 361 -26.70 -2.29 15.25
CA GLU A 361 -25.43 -2.91 15.61
C GLU A 361 -24.75 -2.17 16.78
N LEU A 362 -24.98 -0.86 16.94
CA LEU A 362 -24.57 -0.11 18.13
C LEU A 362 -25.20 -0.69 19.41
N ASN A 363 -26.51 -0.98 19.39
CA ASN A 363 -27.21 -1.53 20.54
C ASN A 363 -26.68 -2.91 20.93
N LYS A 364 -26.43 -3.80 19.95
CA LYS A 364 -25.79 -5.10 20.19
C LYS A 364 -24.41 -4.94 20.83
N MET A 365 -23.61 -4.02 20.30
CA MET A 365 -22.27 -3.73 20.81
C MET A 365 -22.30 -3.20 22.25
N ARG A 366 -23.23 -2.29 22.59
CA ARG A 366 -23.42 -1.79 23.97
C ARG A 366 -23.78 -2.92 24.93
N SER A 367 -24.66 -3.83 24.52
CA SER A 367 -25.01 -5.01 25.32
C SER A 367 -23.80 -5.92 25.55
N LEU A 368 -22.97 -6.16 24.52
CA LEU A 368 -21.73 -6.93 24.66
C LEU A 368 -20.73 -6.26 25.60
N ILE A 369 -20.52 -4.95 25.47
CA ILE A 369 -19.57 -4.19 26.31
C ILE A 369 -20.00 -4.27 27.78
N LYS A 370 -21.29 -4.08 28.07
CA LYS A 370 -21.85 -4.20 29.43
C LYS A 370 -21.68 -5.62 29.98
N LEU A 371 -21.98 -6.65 29.20
CA LEU A 371 -21.90 -8.04 29.63
C LEU A 371 -20.45 -8.47 29.91
N MET A 372 -19.50 -8.00 29.12
CA MET A 372 -18.11 -8.47 29.16
C MET A 372 -17.19 -7.66 30.08
N HIS A 373 -17.64 -6.52 30.61
CA HIS A 373 -16.86 -5.64 31.49
C HIS A 373 -15.46 -5.27 30.92
N VAL A 374 -15.38 -5.04 29.60
CA VAL A 374 -14.11 -4.71 28.95
C VAL A 374 -13.72 -3.26 29.28
N PRO A 375 -12.51 -2.98 29.81
CA PRO A 375 -12.10 -1.61 30.12
C PRO A 375 -12.05 -0.72 28.87
N THR A 376 -12.49 0.54 28.98
CA THR A 376 -12.53 1.50 27.88
C THR A 376 -11.21 1.62 27.11
N LYS A 377 -10.07 1.64 27.81
CA LYS A 377 -8.72 1.66 27.20
C LYS A 377 -8.43 0.44 26.31
N LYS A 378 -9.01 -0.71 26.65
CA LYS A 378 -8.88 -1.94 25.86
C LYS A 378 -9.79 -1.89 24.63
N ILE A 379 -11.01 -1.35 24.79
CA ILE A 379 -11.93 -1.09 23.66
C ILE A 379 -11.27 -0.12 22.67
N GLU A 380 -10.66 0.95 23.15
CA GLU A 380 -9.89 1.91 22.34
C GLU A 380 -8.79 1.20 21.54
N ASN A 381 -8.00 0.36 22.21
CA ASN A 381 -6.92 -0.37 21.56
C ASN A 381 -7.45 -1.33 20.49
N ILE A 382 -8.56 -2.03 20.76
CA ILE A 382 -9.24 -2.89 19.77
C ILE A 382 -9.72 -2.05 18.58
N ALA A 383 -10.41 -0.94 18.83
CA ALA A 383 -10.90 -0.04 17.79
C ALA A 383 -9.74 0.49 16.92
N LYS A 384 -8.69 1.01 17.55
CA LYS A 384 -7.58 1.68 16.87
C LYS A 384 -6.64 0.76 16.12
N LYS A 385 -6.38 -0.46 16.61
CA LYS A 385 -5.41 -1.37 15.98
C LYS A 385 -6.06 -2.40 15.04
N TYR A 386 -7.30 -2.79 15.35
CA TYR A 386 -7.90 -4.00 14.80
C TYR A 386 -9.17 -3.73 13.97
N CYS A 387 -9.71 -2.52 13.94
CA CYS A 387 -10.87 -2.21 13.11
C CYS A 387 -10.46 -1.63 11.75
N ARG A 388 -11.40 -1.54 10.80
CA ARG A 388 -11.09 -1.06 9.45
C ARG A 388 -10.99 0.46 9.42
N PHE A 389 -11.74 1.16 10.26
CA PHE A 389 -11.72 2.62 10.36
C PHE A 389 -11.31 3.13 11.75
N PRO A 390 -10.06 2.85 12.20
CA PRO A 390 -9.56 3.12 13.55
C PRO A 390 -10.07 4.40 14.23
N GLU A 391 -9.76 5.55 13.62
CA GLU A 391 -10.03 6.86 14.22
C GLU A 391 -11.51 7.26 14.12
N VAL A 392 -12.19 6.88 13.03
CA VAL A 392 -13.62 7.18 12.85
C VAL A 392 -14.45 6.33 13.80
N THR A 393 -14.16 5.05 13.86
CA THR A 393 -14.83 4.07 14.72
C THR A 393 -14.61 4.42 16.17
N TRP A 394 -13.38 4.76 16.58
CA TRP A 394 -13.12 5.21 17.95
C TRP A 394 -13.86 6.51 18.29
N LYS A 395 -13.80 7.55 17.44
CA LYS A 395 -14.53 8.81 17.68
C LYS A 395 -16.04 8.62 17.78
N LYS A 396 -16.60 7.68 17.01
CA LYS A 396 -18.02 7.35 17.09
C LYS A 396 -18.33 6.57 18.36
N LEU A 397 -17.53 5.55 18.69
CA LEU A 397 -17.67 4.75 19.91
C LEU A 397 -17.63 5.62 21.17
N LEU A 398 -16.65 6.53 21.26
CA LEU A 398 -16.42 7.40 22.42
C LEU A 398 -17.65 8.24 22.82
N LYS A 399 -18.62 8.42 21.92
CA LYS A 399 -19.89 9.11 22.24
C LYS A 399 -20.85 8.25 23.08
N TYR A 400 -20.58 6.96 23.25
CA TYR A 400 -21.55 5.97 23.74
C TYR A 400 -21.00 5.01 24.82
N ILE A 401 -19.68 4.99 25.01
CA ILE A 401 -18.94 4.29 26.08
C ILE A 401 -18.30 5.32 26.98
#